data_AF-A0A2E4ZZ97-F1
#
_entry.id   AF-A0A2E4ZZ97-F1
#
_cell.length_a   1.000
_cell.length_b   1.000
_cell.length_c   1.000
_cell.angle_alpha   90.00
_cell.angle_beta   90.00
_cell.angle_gamma   90.00
#
_symmetry.space_group_name_H-M   'P 1'
#
loop_
_entity.id
_entity.type
_entity.pdbx_description
1 polymer ?
#
loop_
_entity_poly.entity_id
_entity_poly.type
_entity_poly.pdbx_seq_one_letter_code
_entity_poly.pdbx_strand_id
1 'polypeptide(L)'
;MKEPSELYLPSGGWYCIRSKPRAEQIASFHLGEIEGVKAFLPQARRIRKSRSDKQNAQPLFPGYLFACFDPVENLRAVNYCQGVSYVVKCQQKAVKVPDIIICELQSIGKEGILDIVDLPHSIGDDVRIVSGIFSGGEGKIVRLAPARERIKVLFEILGRETEVEISEEDIDFPSSNPMTATN
;
A
#
# COMPACT_ATOMS: atom_id res chain seq x y z
N MET A 1 -18.40 5.50 44.15
CA MET A 1 -19.21 4.93 43.06
C MET A 1 -18.59 5.43 41.77
N LYS A 2 -17.79 4.62 41.07
CA LYS A 2 -17.23 4.97 39.76
C LYS A 2 -18.31 4.67 38.73
N GLU A 3 -18.76 5.69 38.02
CA GLU A 3 -19.60 5.51 36.83
C GLU A 3 -18.87 4.57 35.84
N PRO A 4 -19.62 3.75 35.08
CA PRO A 4 -19.01 2.86 34.11
C PRO A 4 -18.42 3.73 33.02
N SER A 5 -17.09 3.72 32.92
CA SER A 5 -16.34 4.22 31.79
C SER A 5 -17.02 3.74 30.51
N GLU A 6 -17.65 4.68 29.79
CA GLU A 6 -18.15 4.45 28.45
C GLU A 6 -17.11 3.65 27.69
N LEU A 7 -17.57 2.54 27.13
CA LEU A 7 -16.79 1.67 26.29
C LEU A 7 -16.18 2.54 25.18
N TYR A 8 -14.91 2.90 25.33
CA TYR A 8 -14.09 3.45 24.26
C TYR A 8 -14.02 2.34 23.19
N LEU A 9 -14.98 2.35 22.27
CA LEU A 9 -14.71 1.86 20.93
C LEU A 9 -13.43 2.59 20.51
N PRO A 10 -12.37 1.88 20.10
CA PRO A 10 -11.14 2.56 19.69
C PRO A 10 -11.53 3.60 18.63
N SER A 11 -11.41 4.89 18.95
CA SER A 11 -11.89 6.00 18.13
C SER A 11 -11.10 6.17 16.83
N GLY A 12 -10.09 5.33 16.62
CA GLY A 12 -9.25 5.33 15.45
C GLY A 12 -9.89 4.70 14.21
N GLY A 13 -9.43 5.15 13.05
CA GLY A 13 -9.75 4.56 11.75
C GLY A 13 -8.48 4.35 10.93
N TRP A 14 -8.55 3.49 9.92
CA TRP A 14 -7.48 3.37 8.95
C TRP A 14 -7.53 4.51 7.94
N TYR A 15 -6.37 5.08 7.63
CA TYR A 15 -6.19 6.14 6.63
C TYR A 15 -5.06 5.78 5.68
N CYS A 16 -5.17 6.25 4.44
CA CYS A 16 -4.12 6.12 3.44
C CYS A 16 -3.11 7.27 3.58
N ILE A 17 -1.82 6.94 3.56
CA ILE A 17 -0.71 7.86 3.75
C ILE A 17 0.15 7.85 2.49
N ARG A 18 0.49 9.05 1.99
CA ARG A 18 1.52 9.23 0.97
C ARG A 18 2.86 9.36 1.68
N SER A 19 3.81 8.48 1.39
CA SER A 19 5.20 8.64 1.84
C SER A 19 5.96 9.60 0.93
N LYS A 20 7.10 10.10 1.42
CA LYS A 20 8.14 10.67 0.56
C LYS A 20 8.67 9.59 -0.40
N PRO A 21 9.26 9.96 -1.55
CA PRO A 21 9.82 8.99 -2.50
C PRO A 21 10.77 8.01 -1.82
N ARG A 22 10.51 6.70 -1.98
CA ARG A 22 11.32 5.58 -1.45
C ARG A 22 11.49 5.56 0.09
N ALA A 23 10.63 6.29 0.82
CA ALA A 23 10.68 6.40 2.27
C ALA A 23 9.57 5.60 2.98
N GLU A 24 8.91 4.66 2.29
CA GLU A 24 7.78 3.89 2.82
C GLU A 24 8.13 3.13 4.10
N GLN A 25 9.30 2.47 4.12
CA GLN A 25 9.79 1.72 5.28
C GLN A 25 10.12 2.65 6.45
N ILE A 26 10.75 3.80 6.15
CA ILE A 26 11.07 4.83 7.15
C ILE A 26 9.78 5.38 7.75
N ALA A 27 8.79 5.71 6.91
CA ALA A 27 7.48 6.19 7.33
C ALA A 27 6.76 5.14 8.19
N SER A 28 6.73 3.88 7.76
CA SER A 28 6.10 2.79 8.51
C SER A 28 6.73 2.61 9.89
N PHE A 29 8.06 2.70 9.98
CA PHE A 29 8.78 2.62 11.24
C PHE A 29 8.43 3.78 12.16
N HIS A 30 8.62 5.03 11.73
CA HIS A 30 8.38 6.19 12.58
C HIS A 30 6.91 6.41 12.93
N LEU A 31 5.97 6.01 12.07
CA LEU A 31 4.55 6.02 12.40
C LEU A 31 4.22 5.03 13.52
N GLY A 32 4.91 3.88 13.56
CA GLY A 32 4.73 2.88 14.62
C GLY A 32 5.28 3.31 15.99
N GLU A 33 6.17 4.31 16.02
CA GLU A 33 6.70 4.89 17.26
C GLU A 33 5.75 5.92 17.91
N ILE A 34 4.71 6.36 17.19
CA ILE A 34 3.73 7.34 17.72
C ILE A 34 2.69 6.59 18.56
N GLU A 35 2.50 7.01 19.81
CA GLU A 35 1.47 6.45 20.68
C GLU A 35 0.06 6.61 20.06
N GLY A 36 -0.71 5.53 20.07
CA GLY A 36 -2.05 5.49 19.46
C GLY A 36 -2.06 5.28 17.95
N VAL A 37 -0.91 5.13 17.30
CA VAL A 37 -0.81 4.90 15.84
C VAL A 37 -0.35 3.47 15.55
N LYS A 38 -0.99 2.82 14.57
CA LYS A 38 -0.55 1.53 14.02
C LYS A 38 -0.27 1.68 12.53
N ALA A 39 0.95 1.40 12.09
CA ALA A 39 1.31 1.42 10.68
C ALA A 39 1.12 0.04 10.03
N PHE A 40 0.69 0.04 8.77
CA PHE A 40 0.63 -1.13 7.92
C PHE A 40 1.14 -0.79 6.53
N LEU A 41 2.21 -1.46 6.12
CA LEU A 41 2.80 -1.33 4.80
C LEU A 41 2.65 -2.67 4.07
N PRO A 42 1.66 -2.83 3.18
CA PRO A 42 1.53 -4.04 2.40
C PRO A 42 2.70 -4.16 1.43
N GLN A 43 3.29 -5.35 1.34
CA GLN A 43 4.47 -5.61 0.50
C GLN A 43 4.23 -6.79 -0.43
N ALA A 44 5.03 -6.86 -1.49
CA ALA A 44 5.09 -7.98 -2.40
C ALA A 44 6.54 -8.40 -2.64
N ARG A 45 6.77 -9.71 -2.77
CA ARG A 45 8.07 -10.30 -3.03
C ARG A 45 7.99 -11.27 -4.20
N ARG A 46 8.96 -11.22 -5.11
CA ARG A 46 9.09 -12.21 -6.18
C ARG A 46 9.95 -13.39 -5.73
N ILE A 47 9.45 -14.60 -5.97
CA ILE A 47 10.14 -15.87 -5.74
C ILE A 47 10.40 -16.53 -7.10
N ARG A 48 11.68 -16.73 -7.45
CA ARG A 48 12.07 -17.48 -8.65
C ARG A 48 12.19 -18.96 -8.31
N LYS A 49 11.49 -19.85 -9.02
CA LYS A 49 11.56 -21.31 -8.72
C LYS A 49 12.95 -21.95 -8.90
N SER A 50 13.83 -21.35 -9.70
CA SER A 50 15.13 -21.94 -10.07
C SER A 50 16.30 -21.54 -9.17
N ARG A 51 16.15 -20.55 -8.29
CA ARG A 51 17.19 -20.12 -7.36
C ARG A 51 16.52 -19.82 -6.03
N SER A 52 17.05 -20.30 -4.91
CA SER A 52 16.64 -19.92 -3.55
C SER A 52 16.88 -18.42 -3.24
N ASP A 53 16.93 -17.57 -4.27
CA ASP A 53 17.15 -16.15 -4.24
C ASP A 53 15.77 -15.47 -4.09
N LYS A 54 15.38 -15.27 -2.84
CA LYS A 54 14.21 -14.46 -2.50
C LYS A 54 14.57 -13.00 -2.75
N GLN A 55 13.87 -12.34 -3.66
CA GLN A 55 14.05 -10.89 -3.81
C GLN A 55 13.58 -10.17 -2.54
N ASN A 56 14.10 -8.96 -2.31
CA ASN A 56 13.63 -8.14 -1.20
C ASN A 56 12.15 -7.77 -1.42
N ALA A 57 11.37 -7.78 -0.34
CA ALA A 57 9.98 -7.35 -0.38
C ALA A 57 9.89 -5.86 -0.72
N GLN A 58 9.05 -5.50 -1.68
CA GLN A 58 8.82 -4.13 -2.13
C GLN A 58 7.40 -3.69 -1.76
N PRO A 59 7.13 -2.39 -1.57
CA PRO A 59 5.77 -1.90 -1.35
C PRO A 59 4.78 -2.37 -2.42
N LEU A 60 3.62 -2.90 -1.98
CA LEU A 60 2.52 -3.32 -2.86
C LEU A 60 1.85 -2.12 -3.54
N PHE A 61 1.92 -0.95 -2.92
CA PHE A 61 1.51 0.33 -3.49
C PHE A 61 2.66 1.32 -3.33
N PRO A 62 3.50 1.52 -4.36
CA PRO A 62 4.67 2.39 -4.24
C PRO A 62 4.29 3.82 -3.82
N GLY A 63 4.98 4.32 -2.80
CA GLY A 63 4.72 5.60 -2.17
C GLY A 63 3.48 5.66 -1.28
N TYR A 64 2.79 4.54 -1.02
CA TYR A 64 1.60 4.51 -0.18
C TYR A 64 1.70 3.45 0.93
N LEU A 65 1.16 3.79 2.09
CA LEU A 65 0.99 2.91 3.23
C LEU A 65 -0.28 3.28 3.99
N PHE A 66 -0.64 2.50 5.00
CA PHE A 66 -1.82 2.70 5.81
C PHE A 66 -1.45 2.94 7.26
N ALA A 67 -2.22 3.77 7.96
CA ALA A 67 -2.08 3.97 9.39
C ALA A 67 -3.45 4.00 10.07
N CYS A 68 -3.58 3.30 11.19
CA CYS A 68 -4.75 3.36 12.07
C CYS A 68 -4.46 4.33 13.20
N PHE A 69 -5.25 5.38 13.33
CA PHE A 69 -5.09 6.40 14.37
C PHE A 69 -6.38 7.22 14.57
N ASP A 70 -6.46 7.97 15.67
CA ASP A 70 -7.53 8.96 15.87
C ASP A 70 -7.16 10.27 15.13
N PRO A 71 -7.94 10.71 14.13
CA PRO A 71 -7.64 11.93 13.39
C PRO A 71 -7.75 13.21 14.22
N VAL A 72 -8.47 13.22 15.34
CA VAL A 72 -8.56 14.38 16.23
C VAL A 72 -7.26 14.53 17.02
N GLU A 73 -6.69 13.43 17.48
CA GLU A 73 -5.50 13.44 18.34
C GLU A 73 -4.20 13.39 17.55
N ASN A 74 -4.09 12.49 16.57
CA ASN A 74 -2.81 12.13 15.97
C ASN A 74 -2.57 12.70 14.56
N LEU A 75 -3.56 13.31 13.91
CA LEU A 75 -3.43 13.75 12.50
C LEU A 75 -2.22 14.67 12.27
N ARG A 76 -1.96 15.59 13.20
CA ARG A 76 -0.78 16.47 13.11
C ARG A 76 0.51 15.67 13.23
N ALA A 77 0.62 14.79 14.23
CA ALA A 77 1.81 13.96 14.44
C ALA A 77 2.09 13.07 13.22
N VAL A 78 1.05 12.47 12.64
CA VAL A 78 1.15 11.64 11.42
C VAL A 78 1.65 12.46 10.23
N ASN A 79 1.09 13.64 9.97
CA ASN A 79 1.50 14.47 8.82
C ASN A 79 2.95 14.96 8.90
N TYR A 80 3.45 15.25 10.10
CA TYR A 80 4.84 15.68 10.32
C TYR A 80 5.81 14.53 10.63
N CYS A 81 5.33 13.29 10.59
CA CYS A 81 6.15 12.10 10.82
C CYS A 81 7.24 11.97 9.74
N GLN A 82 8.42 11.50 10.14
CA GLN A 82 9.54 11.31 9.23
C GLN A 82 9.21 10.27 8.16
N GLY A 83 9.41 10.65 6.90
CA GLY A 83 9.10 9.80 5.74
C GLY A 83 7.67 9.94 5.23
N VAL A 84 6.78 10.65 5.95
CA VAL A 84 5.43 11.00 5.46
C VAL A 84 5.49 12.27 4.62
N SER A 85 4.72 12.28 3.54
CA SER A 85 4.43 13.48 2.74
C SER A 85 3.13 14.12 3.21
N TYR A 86 2.04 13.34 3.20
CA TYR A 86 0.73 13.78 3.67
C TYR A 86 -0.24 12.59 3.87
N VAL A 87 -1.28 12.80 4.66
CA VAL A 87 -2.46 11.92 4.72
C VAL A 87 -3.34 12.19 3.51
N VAL A 88 -3.77 11.16 2.79
CA VAL A 88 -4.64 11.28 1.60
C VAL A 88 -6.00 11.84 1.99
N LYS A 89 -6.48 12.83 1.25
CA LYS A 89 -7.73 13.55 1.50
C LYS A 89 -8.66 13.51 0.29
N CYS A 90 -9.94 13.62 0.56
CA CYS A 90 -10.98 13.91 -0.41
C CYS A 90 -11.81 15.08 0.14
N GLN A 91 -12.03 16.13 -0.66
CA GLN A 91 -12.76 17.33 -0.24
C GLN A 91 -12.25 17.89 1.11
N GLN A 92 -10.93 17.98 1.27
CA GLN A 92 -10.22 18.44 2.49
C GLN A 92 -10.38 17.56 3.74
N LYS A 93 -11.01 16.39 3.64
CA LYS A 93 -11.15 15.43 4.75
C LYS A 93 -10.29 14.19 4.51
N ALA A 94 -9.63 13.70 5.56
CA ALA A 94 -8.86 12.45 5.48
C ALA A 94 -9.79 11.29 5.10
N VAL A 95 -9.41 10.53 4.08
CA VAL A 95 -10.23 9.42 3.59
C VAL A 95 -10.03 8.22 4.52
N LYS A 96 -11.11 7.84 5.22
CA LYS A 96 -11.12 6.62 6.02
C LYS A 96 -11.18 5.41 5.08
N VAL A 97 -10.18 4.54 5.17
CA VAL A 97 -10.14 3.26 4.48
C VAL A 97 -11.06 2.29 5.22
N PRO A 98 -12.01 1.62 4.53
CA PRO A 98 -12.84 0.61 5.16
C PRO A 98 -12.00 -0.52 5.76
N ASP A 99 -12.32 -0.95 6.98
CA ASP A 99 -11.57 -1.98 7.70
C ASP A 99 -11.48 -3.28 6.90
N ILE A 100 -12.54 -3.62 6.14
CA ILE A 100 -12.58 -4.80 5.27
C ILE A 100 -11.43 -4.81 4.25
N ILE A 101 -11.08 -3.65 3.67
CA ILE A 101 -9.98 -3.55 2.70
C ILE A 101 -8.64 -3.83 3.39
N ILE A 102 -8.44 -3.31 4.60
CA ILE A 102 -7.23 -3.57 5.36
C ILE A 102 -7.13 -5.04 5.76
N CYS A 103 -8.24 -5.64 6.20
CA CYS A 103 -8.30 -7.07 6.50
C CYS A 103 -7.98 -7.92 5.27
N GLU A 104 -8.53 -7.59 4.10
CA GLU A 104 -8.22 -8.26 2.84
C GLU A 104 -6.73 -8.13 2.51
N LEU A 105 -6.16 -6.92 2.56
CA LEU A 105 -4.75 -6.66 2.30
C LEU A 105 -3.82 -7.42 3.27
N GLN A 106 -4.18 -7.51 4.55
CA GLN A 106 -3.44 -8.29 5.55
C GLN A 106 -3.54 -9.80 5.30
N SER A 107 -4.62 -10.25 4.65
CA SER A 107 -4.86 -11.67 4.33
C SER A 107 -4.15 -12.13 3.05
N ILE A 108 -3.58 -11.20 2.26
CA ILE A 108 -2.89 -11.51 1.00
C ILE A 108 -1.63 -12.38 1.21
N GLY A 109 -1.02 -12.36 2.41
CA GLY A 109 0.13 -13.21 2.71
C GLY A 109 0.59 -13.11 4.16
N LYS A 110 1.53 -13.97 4.54
CA LYS A 110 2.09 -13.98 5.89
C LYS A 110 2.75 -12.63 6.19
N GLU A 111 2.43 -12.03 7.33
CA GLU A 111 2.97 -10.72 7.77
C GLU A 111 2.68 -9.57 6.79
N GLY A 112 1.65 -9.68 5.93
CA GLY A 112 1.32 -8.66 4.93
C GLY A 112 2.26 -8.64 3.72
N ILE A 113 3.06 -9.70 3.53
CA ILE A 113 3.93 -9.88 2.36
C ILE A 113 3.27 -10.88 1.40
N LEU A 114 2.92 -10.37 0.22
CA LEU A 114 2.45 -11.17 -0.91
C LEU A 114 3.62 -11.84 -1.62
N ASP A 115 3.69 -13.17 -1.54
CA ASP A 115 4.68 -13.96 -2.29
C ASP A 115 4.17 -14.28 -3.70
N ILE A 116 4.89 -13.79 -4.72
CA ILE A 116 4.58 -13.94 -6.15
C ILE A 116 5.59 -14.89 -6.77
N VAL A 117 5.10 -16.01 -7.31
CA VAL A 117 5.95 -17.03 -7.93
C VAL A 117 6.18 -16.67 -9.41
N ASP A 118 7.42 -16.34 -9.75
CA ASP A 118 7.84 -16.05 -11.11
C ASP A 118 8.19 -17.37 -11.82
N LEU A 119 7.34 -17.78 -12.75
CA LEU A 119 7.50 -18.97 -13.60
C LEU A 119 8.08 -18.56 -14.96
N PRO A 120 9.03 -19.31 -15.54
CA PRO A 120 9.46 -19.06 -16.91
C PRO A 120 8.27 -19.22 -17.86
N HIS A 121 8.02 -18.23 -18.71
CA HIS A 121 6.90 -18.16 -19.65
C HIS A 121 7.42 -17.98 -21.08
N SER A 122 6.63 -18.45 -22.05
CA SER A 122 6.92 -18.32 -23.48
C SER A 122 6.20 -17.10 -24.08
N ILE A 123 6.70 -16.62 -25.21
CA ILE A 123 6.06 -15.54 -25.98
C ILE A 123 4.69 -16.06 -26.45
N GLY A 124 3.60 -15.49 -25.97
CA GLY A 124 2.22 -15.88 -26.29
C GLY A 124 1.37 -16.34 -25.11
N ASP A 125 1.94 -16.46 -23.91
CA ASP A 125 1.18 -16.86 -22.72
C ASP A 125 0.28 -15.73 -22.19
N ASP A 126 -1.00 -16.03 -21.96
CA ASP A 126 -1.94 -15.13 -21.28
C ASP A 126 -1.54 -14.95 -19.80
N VAL A 127 -1.33 -13.70 -19.39
CA VAL A 127 -0.87 -13.35 -18.04
C VAL A 127 -1.96 -12.55 -17.31
N ARG A 128 -2.51 -13.12 -16.23
CA ARG A 128 -3.11 -12.34 -15.14
C ARG A 128 -3.31 -13.25 -13.93
N ILE A 129 -2.88 -12.79 -12.75
CA ILE A 129 -3.62 -12.79 -11.47
C ILE A 129 -2.64 -12.30 -10.40
N VAL A 130 -3.08 -11.32 -9.62
CA VAL A 130 -2.63 -11.14 -8.23
C VAL A 130 -3.89 -11.39 -7.41
N SER A 131 -3.87 -12.41 -6.55
CA SER A 131 -5.03 -12.79 -5.73
C SER A 131 -5.56 -11.61 -4.90
N GLY A 132 -6.87 -11.52 -4.72
CA GLY A 132 -7.52 -10.42 -3.99
C GLY A 132 -7.94 -9.26 -4.90
N ILE A 133 -7.87 -8.03 -4.39
CA ILE A 133 -8.27 -6.75 -5.01
C ILE A 133 -7.73 -6.45 -6.44
N PHE A 134 -6.84 -7.29 -6.98
CA PHE A 134 -6.24 -7.16 -8.32
C PHE A 134 -6.68 -8.26 -9.30
N SER A 135 -7.68 -9.08 -8.93
CA SER A 135 -8.14 -10.23 -9.72
C SER A 135 -9.12 -9.80 -10.83
N GLY A 136 -8.57 -9.46 -11.99
CA GLY A 136 -9.35 -9.04 -13.17
C GLY A 136 -9.44 -10.06 -14.32
N GLY A 137 -9.25 -11.37 -14.10
CA GLY A 137 -9.38 -12.38 -15.16
C GLY A 137 -8.78 -13.75 -14.86
N GLU A 138 -9.24 -14.77 -15.60
CA GLU A 138 -8.75 -16.17 -15.53
C GLU A 138 -7.37 -16.32 -16.20
N GLY A 139 -6.42 -17.01 -15.54
CA GLY A 139 -5.13 -17.36 -16.16
C GLY A 139 -4.07 -17.88 -15.17
N LYS A 140 -3.40 -18.99 -15.51
CA LYS A 140 -2.30 -19.56 -14.71
C LYS A 140 -0.95 -18.99 -15.16
N ILE A 141 -0.61 -17.76 -14.75
CA ILE A 141 0.76 -17.21 -14.54
C ILE A 141 0.60 -15.91 -13.70
N VAL A 142 1.31 -15.79 -12.58
CA VAL A 142 1.21 -14.67 -11.62
C VAL A 142 2.34 -13.66 -11.88
N ARG A 143 2.02 -12.48 -12.42
CA ARG A 143 2.97 -11.35 -12.51
C ARG A 143 2.43 -10.17 -11.69
N LEU A 144 3.33 -9.47 -11.01
CA LEU A 144 2.97 -8.22 -10.33
C LEU A 144 2.75 -7.12 -11.39
N ALA A 145 1.58 -6.49 -11.37
CA ALA A 145 1.27 -5.36 -12.23
C ALA A 145 2.29 -4.20 -12.03
N PRO A 146 2.55 -3.39 -13.07
CA PRO A 146 3.36 -2.18 -12.95
C PRO A 146 2.91 -1.28 -11.79
N ALA A 147 3.84 -0.51 -11.23
CA ALA A 147 3.56 0.41 -10.12
C ALA A 147 2.34 1.32 -10.38
N ARG A 148 2.23 1.87 -11.60
CA ARG A 148 1.12 2.73 -12.02
C ARG A 148 -0.24 2.05 -11.91
N GLU A 149 -0.35 0.82 -12.40
CA GLU A 149 -1.61 0.07 -12.34
C GLU A 149 -2.00 -0.27 -10.91
N ARG A 150 -1.02 -0.60 -10.05
CA ARG A 150 -1.28 -0.88 -8.64
C ARG A 150 -1.82 0.34 -7.89
N ILE A 151 -1.27 1.52 -8.18
CA ILE A 151 -1.74 2.78 -7.61
C ILE A 151 -3.16 3.11 -8.11
N LYS A 152 -3.46 2.89 -9.38
CA LYS A 152 -4.84 3.06 -9.91
C LYS A 152 -5.85 2.20 -9.15
N VAL A 153 -5.54 0.91 -8.99
CA VAL A 153 -6.39 -0.03 -8.24
C VAL A 153 -6.57 0.41 -6.79
N LEU A 154 -5.51 0.90 -6.13
CA LEU A 154 -5.64 1.49 -4.78
C LEU A 154 -6.71 2.58 -4.75
N PHE A 155 -6.66 3.54 -5.67
CA PHE A 155 -7.61 4.64 -5.70
C PHE A 155 -9.03 4.21 -6.09
N GLU A 156 -9.19 3.20 -6.94
CA GLU A 156 -10.49 2.59 -7.21
C GLU A 156 -11.11 2.00 -5.94
N ILE A 157 -10.30 1.34 -5.10
CA ILE A 157 -10.74 0.77 -3.81
C ILE A 157 -11.05 1.86 -2.78
N LEU A 158 -10.24 2.93 -2.75
CA LEU A 158 -10.48 4.09 -1.88
C LEU A 158 -11.67 4.95 -2.32
N GLY A 159 -12.16 4.75 -3.55
CA GLY A 159 -13.24 5.51 -4.18
C GLY A 159 -12.73 6.62 -5.09
N ARG A 160 -13.35 6.74 -6.28
CA ARG A 160 -12.99 7.66 -7.38
C ARG A 160 -12.90 9.14 -7.01
N GLU A 161 -13.59 9.60 -5.96
CA GLU A 161 -13.51 11.01 -5.52
C GLU A 161 -12.17 11.37 -4.85
N THR A 162 -11.34 10.38 -4.51
CA THR A 162 -9.98 10.58 -3.97
C THR A 162 -8.99 11.08 -5.03
N GLU A 163 -9.35 10.97 -6.31
CA GLU A 163 -8.49 11.26 -7.48
C GLU A 163 -8.27 12.77 -7.74
N VAL A 164 -8.91 13.67 -6.96
CA VAL A 164 -8.97 15.11 -7.27
C VAL A 164 -7.72 15.91 -6.79
N GLU A 165 -6.77 15.33 -6.07
CA GLU A 165 -5.55 16.04 -5.61
C GLU A 165 -4.24 15.41 -6.07
N ILE A 166 -4.22 14.72 -7.22
CA ILE A 166 -2.96 14.24 -7.81
C ILE A 166 -2.96 14.58 -9.29
N SER A 167 -2.27 15.65 -9.66
CA SER A 167 -1.94 15.88 -11.07
C SER A 167 -1.07 14.71 -11.57
N GLU A 168 -1.16 14.34 -12.85
CA GLU A 168 -0.27 13.32 -13.42
C GLU A 168 1.23 13.66 -13.24
N GLU A 169 1.52 14.92 -12.90
CA GLU A 169 2.83 15.51 -12.64
C GLU A 169 3.36 15.21 -11.23
N ASP A 170 2.47 15.00 -10.25
CA ASP A 170 2.83 14.69 -8.84
C ASP A 170 3.09 13.19 -8.59
N ILE A 171 2.77 12.36 -9.58
CA ILE A 171 3.19 10.97 -9.59
C ILE A 171 4.64 10.96 -10.06
N ASP A 172 5.58 11.14 -9.12
CA ASP A 172 6.99 10.83 -9.36
C ASP A 172 7.10 9.32 -9.60
N PHE A 173 6.96 8.95 -10.88
CA PHE A 173 7.14 7.59 -11.33
C PHE A 173 8.61 7.26 -11.09
N PRO A 174 8.96 6.28 -10.23
CA PRO A 174 10.30 5.77 -10.27
C PRO A 174 10.50 5.24 -11.69
N SER A 175 11.31 5.96 -12.47
CA SER A 175 11.74 5.58 -13.80
C SER A 175 12.61 4.34 -13.65
N SER A 176 11.97 3.19 -13.43
CA SER A 176 12.58 1.90 -13.65
C SER A 176 12.59 1.68 -15.15
N ASN A 177 13.50 2.36 -15.84
CA ASN A 177 13.98 1.88 -17.12
C ASN A 177 15.46 1.49 -16.99
N PRO A 178 15.79 0.31 -16.45
CA PRO A 178 17.07 -0.31 -16.72
C PRO A 178 16.93 -1.19 -17.97
N MET A 179 16.72 -0.60 -19.15
CA MET A 179 17.02 -1.27 -20.42
C MET A 179 17.27 -0.22 -21.52
N THR A 180 18.52 0.25 -21.56
CA THR A 180 19.26 0.33 -22.83
C THR A 180 20.71 -0.01 -22.52
N ALA A 181 20.99 -1.30 -22.42
CA ALA A 181 22.29 -1.82 -22.83
C ALA A 181 22.17 -2.20 -24.32
N THR A 182 23.31 -2.18 -25.02
CA THR A 182 23.52 -2.31 -26.47
C THR A 182 23.46 -0.95 -27.17
N ASN A 183 24.59 -0.38 -27.58
CA ASN A 183 25.58 -0.96 -28.50
C ASN A 183 27.01 -0.51 -28.20
#